data_AF-A0A522MZM2-F1
#
_entry.id   AF-A0A522MZM2-F1
#
_cell.length_a   1.000
_cell.length_b   1.000
_cell.length_c   1.000
_cell.angle_alpha   90.00
_cell.angle_beta   90.00
_cell.angle_gamma   90.00
#
_symmetry.space_group_name_H-M   'P 1'
#
loop_
_entity.id
_entity.type
_entity.pdbx_description
1 polymer ?
#
loop_
_entity_poly.entity_id
_entity_poly.type
_entity_poly.pdbx_seq_one_letter_code
_entity_poly.pdbx_strand_id
1 'polypeptide(L)'
;MTRAERLQAELTSAIRDRDALRRDTLRMAVSAANYAAKAACRPLTDDEVVAVLAREVKTRRESVEAYEGGGRPELAARERAEIAILEAFLPQALTEDELRAMVRAAVTETGATTPRDLGKVMGALAPRIRGRADGRTVSGLVAEALAAPAEALAPPTEARAPAAAAPLEPNG
;
A
#
# COMPACT_ATOMS: atom_id res chain seq x y z
N MET A 1 -17.46 5.86 16.19
CA MET A 1 -18.05 5.45 14.90
C MET A 1 -17.06 4.53 14.21
N THR A 2 -17.49 3.33 13.83
CA THR A 2 -16.68 2.37 13.05
C THR A 2 -16.54 2.85 11.60
N ARG A 3 -15.62 2.27 10.83
CA ARG A 3 -15.47 2.57 9.40
C ARG A 3 -16.71 2.18 8.58
N ALA A 4 -17.35 1.06 8.93
CA ALA A 4 -18.59 0.63 8.29
C ALA A 4 -19.72 1.66 8.53
N GLU A 5 -19.85 2.15 9.77
CA GLU A 5 -20.79 3.22 10.10
C GLU A 5 -20.45 4.51 9.34
N ARG A 6 -19.17 4.89 9.26
CA ARG A 6 -18.71 6.07 8.51
C ARG A 6 -19.07 5.99 7.03
N LEU A 7 -18.86 4.84 6.38
CA LEU A 7 -19.26 4.61 4.98
C LEU A 7 -20.76 4.82 4.79
N GLN A 8 -21.59 4.28 5.69
CA GLN A 8 -23.04 4.41 5.60
C GLN A 8 -23.51 5.86 5.78
N ALA A 9 -22.90 6.61 6.70
CA ALA A 9 -23.24 8.03 6.89
C ALA A 9 -22.82 8.89 5.71
N GLU A 10 -21.62 8.68 5.17
CA GLU A 10 -21.11 9.40 3.99
C GLU A 10 -21.94 9.08 2.74
N LEU A 11 -22.39 7.84 2.57
CA LEU A 11 -23.33 7.47 1.53
C LEU A 11 -24.65 8.24 1.69
N THR A 12 -25.16 8.34 2.92
CA THR A 12 -26.40 9.09 3.21
C THR A 12 -26.23 10.58 2.91
N SER A 13 -25.07 11.17 3.23
CA SER A 13 -24.77 12.56 2.85
C SER A 13 -24.72 12.72 1.34
N ALA A 14 -24.00 11.86 0.62
CA ALA A 14 -23.90 11.92 -0.84
C ALA A 14 -25.27 11.80 -1.54
N ILE A 15 -26.21 11.02 -0.97
CA ILE A 15 -27.60 10.98 -1.45
C ILE A 15 -28.30 12.34 -1.26
N ARG A 16 -28.17 12.94 -0.08
CA ARG A 16 -28.77 14.24 0.25
C ARG A 16 -28.22 15.37 -0.62
N ASP A 17 -26.91 15.36 -0.81
CA ASP A 17 -26.15 16.38 -1.53
C ASP A 17 -26.22 16.18 -3.06
N ARG A 18 -26.86 15.07 -3.49
CA ARG A 18 -27.00 14.66 -4.91
C ARG A 18 -25.65 14.50 -5.63
N ASP A 19 -24.60 14.19 -4.89
CA ASP A 19 -23.28 13.84 -5.42
C ASP A 19 -23.34 12.42 -6.00
N ALA A 20 -23.67 12.33 -7.29
CA ALA A 20 -23.89 11.05 -7.95
C ALA A 20 -22.66 10.15 -7.94
N LEU A 21 -21.46 10.72 -8.18
CA LEU A 21 -20.21 9.96 -8.21
C LEU A 21 -19.92 9.38 -6.83
N ARG A 22 -19.88 10.23 -5.79
CA ARG A 22 -19.61 9.78 -4.41
C ARG A 22 -20.65 8.78 -3.94
N ARG A 23 -21.93 9.04 -4.22
CA ARG A 23 -23.03 8.13 -3.87
C ARG A 23 -22.85 6.76 -4.49
N ASP A 24 -22.55 6.68 -5.78
CA ASP A 24 -22.49 5.41 -6.49
C ASP A 24 -21.25 4.62 -6.08
N THR A 25 -20.09 5.27 -5.92
CA THR A 25 -18.86 4.66 -5.38
C THR A 25 -19.07 4.13 -3.97
N LEU A 26 -19.64 4.93 -3.05
CA LEU A 26 -19.87 4.51 -1.68
C LEU A 26 -20.92 3.40 -1.57
N ARG A 27 -21.94 3.39 -2.44
CA ARG A 27 -22.93 2.30 -2.47
C ARG A 27 -22.26 0.97 -2.82
N MET A 28 -21.35 0.96 -3.78
CA MET A 28 -20.58 -0.24 -4.14
C MET A 28 -19.65 -0.67 -3.01
N ALA A 29 -18.95 0.27 -2.37
CA ALA A 29 -18.10 -0.02 -1.21
C ALA A 29 -18.87 -0.64 -0.03
N VAL A 30 -20.04 -0.07 0.31
CA VAL A 30 -20.94 -0.62 1.35
C VAL A 30 -21.41 -2.02 0.97
N SER A 31 -21.74 -2.24 -0.30
CA SER A 31 -22.17 -3.55 -0.79
C SER A 31 -21.04 -4.58 -0.65
N ALA A 32 -19.81 -4.23 -1.03
CA ALA A 32 -18.64 -5.10 -0.89
C ALA A 32 -18.37 -5.45 0.59
N ALA A 33 -18.44 -4.47 1.49
CA ALA A 33 -18.30 -4.71 2.93
C ALA A 33 -19.40 -5.64 3.47
N ASN A 34 -20.64 -5.46 3.03
CA ASN A 34 -21.76 -6.34 3.41
C ASN A 34 -21.60 -7.77 2.89
N TYR A 35 -21.10 -7.95 1.66
CA TYR A 35 -20.79 -9.28 1.14
C TYR A 35 -19.70 -9.97 1.96
N ALA A 36 -18.64 -9.26 2.33
CA ALA A 36 -17.59 -9.78 3.18
C ALA A 36 -18.09 -10.12 4.60
N ALA A 37 -18.95 -9.27 5.19
CA ALA A 37 -19.59 -9.56 6.49
C ALA A 37 -20.44 -10.84 6.43
N LYS A 38 -21.24 -11.00 5.36
CA LYS A 38 -22.04 -12.21 5.13
C LYS A 38 -21.16 -13.45 4.98
N ALA A 39 -20.08 -13.36 4.21
CA ALA A 39 -19.14 -14.45 4.04
C ALA A 39 -18.45 -14.84 5.36
N ALA A 40 -18.19 -13.86 6.24
CA ALA A 40 -17.65 -14.08 7.57
C ALA A 40 -18.70 -14.55 8.61
N CYS A 41 -19.99 -14.53 8.26
CA CYS A 41 -21.12 -14.77 9.17
C CYS A 41 -21.09 -13.90 10.45
N ARG A 42 -20.50 -12.70 10.38
CA ARG A 42 -20.42 -11.75 11.49
C ARG A 42 -20.16 -10.33 10.98
N PRO A 43 -20.38 -9.28 11.80
CA PRO A 43 -19.89 -7.95 11.49
C PRO A 43 -18.38 -7.94 11.23
N LEU A 44 -17.96 -7.13 10.27
CA LEU A 44 -16.54 -6.88 10.02
C LEU A 44 -15.96 -5.98 11.10
N THR A 45 -14.72 -6.27 11.45
CA THR A 45 -13.86 -5.32 12.16
C THR A 45 -13.44 -4.19 11.22
N ASP A 46 -13.00 -3.08 11.80
CA ASP A 46 -12.50 -1.92 11.05
C ASP A 46 -11.36 -2.27 10.09
N ASP A 47 -10.46 -3.16 10.53
CA ASP A 47 -9.34 -3.67 9.75
C ASP A 47 -9.79 -4.50 8.54
N GLU A 48 -10.88 -5.25 8.69
CA GLU A 48 -11.44 -6.02 7.59
C GLU A 48 -12.17 -5.12 6.58
N VAL A 49 -12.84 -4.06 7.04
CA VAL A 49 -13.37 -3.02 6.15
C VAL A 49 -12.25 -2.37 5.35
N VAL A 50 -11.14 -2.02 6.00
CA VAL A 50 -9.94 -1.50 5.34
C VAL A 50 -9.42 -2.47 4.26
N ALA A 51 -9.36 -3.77 4.56
CA ALA A 51 -8.91 -4.76 3.59
C ALA A 51 -9.85 -4.85 2.36
N VAL A 52 -11.16 -4.77 2.57
CA VAL A 52 -12.15 -4.74 1.48
C VAL A 52 -11.95 -3.49 0.62
N LEU A 53 -11.85 -2.31 1.23
CA LEU A 53 -11.69 -1.05 0.50
C LEU A 53 -10.36 -0.98 -0.24
N ALA A 54 -9.27 -1.49 0.34
CA ALA A 54 -7.97 -1.55 -0.33
C ALA A 54 -8.02 -2.44 -1.58
N ARG A 55 -8.76 -3.57 -1.52
CA ARG A 55 -9.02 -4.40 -2.70
C ARG A 55 -9.83 -3.66 -3.76
N GLU A 56 -10.87 -2.94 -3.36
CA GLU A 56 -11.69 -2.13 -4.29
C GLU A 56 -10.86 -1.04 -5.00
N VAL A 57 -9.97 -0.36 -4.27
CA VAL A 57 -9.02 0.61 -4.87
C VAL A 57 -8.10 -0.08 -5.86
N LYS A 58 -7.56 -1.24 -5.52
CA LYS A 58 -6.69 -2.01 -6.43
C LYS A 58 -7.41 -2.37 -7.73
N THR A 59 -8.61 -2.94 -7.65
CA THR A 59 -9.40 -3.30 -8.83
C THR A 59 -9.60 -2.09 -9.74
N ARG A 60 -9.88 -0.91 -9.18
CA ARG A 60 -10.03 0.32 -9.96
C ARG A 60 -8.73 0.80 -10.59
N ARG A 61 -7.59 0.64 -9.91
CA ARG A 61 -6.26 0.94 -10.51
C ARG A 61 -5.97 0.03 -11.70
N GLU A 62 -6.31 -1.25 -11.60
CA GLU A 62 -6.23 -2.20 -12.72
C GLU A 62 -7.17 -1.78 -13.87
N SER A 63 -8.38 -1.31 -13.56
CA SER A 63 -9.30 -0.72 -14.57
C SER A 63 -8.73 0.54 -15.23
N VAL A 64 -8.08 1.43 -14.47
CA VAL A 64 -7.41 2.63 -15.01
C VAL A 64 -6.41 2.24 -16.08
N GLU A 65 -5.49 1.32 -15.76
CA GLU A 65 -4.47 0.85 -16.69
C GLU A 65 -5.09 0.22 -17.95
N ALA A 66 -6.14 -0.59 -17.77
CA ALA A 66 -6.85 -1.22 -18.87
C ALA A 66 -7.56 -0.20 -19.79
N TYR A 67 -8.21 0.82 -19.21
CA TYR A 67 -8.89 1.86 -19.99
C TYR A 67 -7.91 2.77 -20.71
N GLU A 68 -6.77 3.10 -20.10
CA GLU A 68 -5.72 3.87 -20.76
C GLU A 68 -5.09 3.09 -21.92
N GLY A 69 -4.75 1.82 -21.71
CA GLY A 69 -4.26 0.94 -22.77
C GLY A 69 -5.28 0.74 -23.90
N GLY A 70 -6.58 0.83 -23.59
CA GLY A 70 -7.68 0.75 -24.56
C GLY A 70 -8.07 2.08 -25.21
N GLY A 71 -7.39 3.19 -24.93
CA GLY A 71 -7.74 4.50 -25.49
C GLY A 71 -9.09 5.04 -25.02
N ARG A 72 -9.44 4.84 -23.74
CA ARG A 72 -10.67 5.30 -23.07
C ARG A 72 -10.33 6.20 -21.87
N PRO A 73 -9.66 7.36 -22.08
CA PRO A 73 -9.17 8.21 -20.99
C PRO A 73 -10.28 8.77 -20.09
N GLU A 74 -11.49 8.93 -20.60
CA GLU A 74 -12.67 9.35 -19.84
C GLU A 74 -13.10 8.31 -18.78
N LEU A 75 -12.99 7.01 -19.12
CA LEU A 75 -13.28 5.93 -18.17
C LEU A 75 -12.17 5.81 -17.13
N ALA A 76 -10.92 5.96 -17.54
CA ALA A 76 -9.78 6.02 -16.61
C ALA A 76 -9.88 7.21 -15.64
N ALA A 77 -10.30 8.38 -16.12
CA ALA A 77 -10.51 9.56 -15.28
C ALA A 77 -11.62 9.34 -14.25
N ARG A 78 -12.71 8.66 -14.64
CA ARG A 78 -13.76 8.26 -13.72
C ARG A 78 -13.23 7.33 -12.62
N GLU A 79 -12.52 6.26 -12.99
CA GLU A 79 -11.94 5.32 -12.02
C GLU A 79 -11.00 6.01 -11.02
N ARG A 80 -10.16 6.95 -11.49
CA ARG A 80 -9.31 7.77 -10.62
C ARG A 80 -10.11 8.59 -9.61
N ALA A 81 -11.24 9.17 -10.03
CA ALA A 81 -12.09 9.94 -9.14
C ALA A 81 -12.76 9.03 -8.10
N GLU A 82 -13.18 7.82 -8.48
CA GLU A 82 -13.69 6.81 -7.53
C GLU A 82 -12.62 6.35 -6.54
N ILE A 83 -11.37 6.13 -6.99
CA ILE A 83 -10.23 5.80 -6.13
C ILE A 83 -10.04 6.86 -5.04
N ALA A 84 -10.03 8.14 -5.41
CA ALA A 84 -9.84 9.23 -4.45
C ALA A 84 -10.93 9.26 -3.36
N ILE A 85 -12.18 8.91 -3.72
CA ILE A 85 -13.29 8.80 -2.76
C ILE A 85 -13.03 7.67 -1.76
N LEU A 86 -12.57 6.50 -2.23
CA LEU A 86 -12.31 5.34 -1.37
C LEU A 86 -11.07 5.53 -0.49
N GLU A 87 -10.02 6.18 -1.00
CA GLU A 87 -8.78 6.45 -0.27
C GLU A 87 -9.02 7.32 0.98
N ALA A 88 -10.07 8.16 1.00
CA ALA A 88 -10.47 8.92 2.19
C ALA A 88 -10.92 8.06 3.39
N PHE A 89 -11.12 6.76 3.20
CA PHE A 89 -11.49 5.78 4.23
C PHE A 89 -10.34 4.82 4.58
N LEU A 90 -9.23 4.89 3.84
CA LEU A 90 -8.05 4.08 4.06
C LEU A 90 -7.01 4.84 4.90
N PRO A 91 -6.13 4.14 5.64
CA PRO A 91 -4.94 4.77 6.17
C PRO A 91 -4.04 5.22 5.01
N GLN A 92 -3.19 6.21 5.27
CA GLN A 92 -2.29 6.77 4.27
C GLN A 92 -1.45 5.67 3.60
N ALA A 93 -1.54 5.61 2.27
CA ALA A 93 -0.76 4.70 1.45
C ALA A 93 0.74 4.95 1.66
N LEU A 94 1.50 3.86 1.69
CA LEU A 94 2.95 3.91 1.77
C LEU A 94 3.52 4.15 0.38
N THR A 95 4.50 5.02 0.32
CA THR A 95 5.37 5.13 -0.85
C THR A 95 6.24 3.88 -0.99
N GLU A 96 6.75 3.65 -2.20
CA GLU A 96 7.65 2.52 -2.47
C GLU A 96 8.91 2.57 -1.60
N ASP A 97 9.45 3.77 -1.36
CA ASP A 97 10.65 3.96 -0.53
C ASP A 97 10.39 3.68 0.95
N GLU A 98 9.27 4.14 1.49
CA GLU A 98 8.84 3.81 2.86
C GLU A 98 8.63 2.30 3.00
N LEU A 99 8.02 1.67 1.99
CA LEU A 99 7.79 0.24 1.99
C LEU A 99 9.10 -0.55 1.95
N ARG A 100 10.05 -0.17 1.08
CA ARG A 100 11.39 -0.75 1.05
C ARG A 100 12.12 -0.57 2.37
N ALA A 101 12.04 0.60 3.00
CA ALA A 101 12.66 0.84 4.31
C ALA A 101 12.07 -0.08 5.39
N MET A 102 10.75 -0.26 5.41
CA MET A 102 10.12 -1.19 6.33
C MET A 102 10.48 -2.64 6.06
N VAL A 103 10.59 -3.05 4.79
CA VAL A 103 11.04 -4.39 4.43
C VAL A 103 12.44 -4.65 4.96
N ARG A 104 13.39 -3.72 4.77
CA ARG A 104 14.76 -3.83 5.32
C ARG A 104 14.77 -3.96 6.84
N ALA A 105 13.99 -3.12 7.52
CA ALA A 105 13.87 -3.16 8.96
C ALA A 105 13.29 -4.50 9.44
N ALA A 106 12.25 -5.02 8.77
CA ALA A 106 11.63 -6.30 9.11
C ALA A 106 12.55 -7.50 8.85
N VAL A 107 13.33 -7.48 7.75
CA VAL A 107 14.35 -8.50 7.49
C VAL A 107 15.39 -8.52 8.61
N THR A 108 15.86 -7.34 9.04
CA THR A 108 16.82 -7.19 10.14
C THR A 108 16.24 -7.67 11.47
N GLU A 109 15.02 -7.20 11.82
CA GLU A 109 14.31 -7.55 13.06
C GLU A 109 14.05 -9.06 13.16
N THR A 110 13.73 -9.69 12.03
CA THR A 110 13.46 -11.13 11.99
C THR A 110 14.71 -11.98 11.80
N GLY A 111 15.87 -11.40 11.47
CA GLY A 111 17.08 -12.14 11.11
C GLY A 111 16.88 -13.06 9.89
N ALA A 112 15.97 -12.69 8.99
CA ALA A 112 15.69 -13.45 7.78
C ALA A 112 16.86 -13.33 6.79
N THR A 113 17.25 -14.44 6.16
CA THR A 113 18.42 -14.46 5.26
C THR A 113 18.17 -15.18 3.95
N THR A 114 17.09 -15.96 3.85
CA THR A 114 16.81 -16.76 2.67
C THR A 114 15.37 -16.55 2.20
N PRO A 115 15.05 -16.86 0.93
CA PRO A 115 13.67 -16.82 0.43
C PRO A 115 12.68 -17.68 1.24
N ARG A 116 13.16 -18.69 1.98
CA ARG A 116 12.33 -19.51 2.88
C ARG A 116 11.79 -18.72 4.07
N ASP A 117 12.45 -17.62 4.42
CA ASP A 117 12.08 -16.74 5.54
C ASP A 117 11.03 -15.69 5.16
N LEU A 118 10.56 -15.67 3.90
CA LEU A 118 9.59 -14.68 3.42
C LEU A 118 8.34 -14.61 4.31
N GLY A 119 7.81 -15.76 4.72
CA GLY A 119 6.64 -15.81 5.59
C GLY A 119 6.87 -15.15 6.95
N LYS A 120 8.10 -15.24 7.48
CA LYS A 120 8.50 -14.61 8.75
C LYS A 120 8.50 -13.10 8.63
N VAL A 121 9.11 -12.57 7.56
CA VAL A 121 9.17 -11.13 7.28
C VAL A 121 7.77 -10.57 7.01
N MET A 122 6.96 -11.27 6.21
CA MET A 122 5.57 -10.88 5.94
C MET A 122 4.72 -10.85 7.21
N GLY A 123 4.92 -11.82 8.13
CA GLY A 123 4.24 -11.82 9.43
C GLY A 123 4.55 -10.58 10.27
N ALA A 124 5.82 -10.14 10.29
CA ALA A 124 6.23 -8.93 11.01
C ALA A 124 5.70 -7.64 10.35
N LEU A 125 5.61 -7.60 9.02
CA LEU A 125 5.13 -6.43 8.27
C LEU A 125 3.62 -6.28 8.27
N ALA A 126 2.86 -7.38 8.27
CA ALA A 126 1.41 -7.41 8.13
C ALA A 126 0.66 -6.34 8.96
N PRO A 127 0.90 -6.15 10.27
CA PRO A 127 0.21 -5.12 11.05
C PRO A 127 0.62 -3.68 10.67
N ARG A 128 1.84 -3.48 10.16
CA ARG A 128 2.39 -2.15 9.80
C ARG A 128 1.91 -1.65 8.44
N ILE A 129 1.59 -2.59 7.54
CA ILE A 129 1.24 -2.30 6.13
C ILE A 129 -0.26 -2.46 5.82
N ARG A 130 -1.07 -3.00 6.74
CA ARG A 130 -2.48 -3.32 6.50
C ARG A 130 -3.23 -2.09 5.99
N GLY A 131 -3.79 -2.20 4.79
CA GLY A 131 -4.54 -1.12 4.15
C GLY A 131 -3.70 0.04 3.61
N ARG A 132 -2.37 -0.03 3.75
CA ARG A 132 -1.43 1.01 3.34
C ARG A 132 -0.58 0.61 2.15
N ALA A 133 -0.48 -0.69 1.87
CA ALA A 133 0.20 -1.23 0.69
C ALA A 133 -0.48 -2.52 0.22
N ASP A 134 -0.33 -2.83 -1.07
CA ASP A 134 -0.77 -4.09 -1.65
C ASP A 134 0.14 -5.24 -1.21
N GLY A 135 -0.45 -6.33 -0.70
CA GLY A 135 0.30 -7.46 -0.18
C GLY A 135 1.16 -8.17 -1.23
N ARG A 136 0.76 -8.17 -2.51
CA ARG A 136 1.57 -8.76 -3.59
C ARG A 136 2.80 -7.88 -3.86
N THR A 137 2.63 -6.56 -3.91
CA THR A 137 3.75 -5.61 -4.01
C THR A 137 4.73 -5.80 -2.86
N VAL A 138 4.24 -5.86 -1.61
CA VAL A 138 5.12 -6.07 -0.44
C VAL A 138 5.84 -7.41 -0.53
N SER A 139 5.13 -8.49 -0.85
CA SER A 139 5.71 -9.82 -1.00
C SER A 139 6.81 -9.85 -2.07
N GLY A 140 6.63 -9.11 -3.17
CA GLY A 140 7.66 -8.97 -4.22
C GLY A 140 8.92 -8.28 -3.71
N LEU A 141 8.77 -7.16 -2.99
CA LEU A 141 9.90 -6.44 -2.40
C LEU A 141 10.63 -7.25 -1.32
N VAL A 142 9.90 -8.03 -0.52
CA VAL A 142 10.50 -8.95 0.45
C VAL A 142 11.29 -10.05 -0.26
N ALA A 143 10.73 -10.64 -1.32
CA ALA A 143 11.43 -11.65 -2.10
C ALA A 143 12.70 -11.11 -2.74
N GLU A 144 12.65 -9.90 -3.31
CA GLU A 144 13.80 -9.19 -3.85
C GLU A 144 14.89 -8.96 -2.78
N ALA A 145 14.49 -8.45 -1.61
CA ALA A 145 15.41 -8.19 -0.50
C ALA A 145 16.11 -9.46 0.04
N LEU A 146 15.42 -10.61 0.00
CA LEU A 146 15.96 -11.90 0.45
C LEU A 146 16.75 -12.66 -0.63
N ALA A 147 16.65 -12.22 -1.89
CA ALA A 147 17.40 -12.79 -3.01
C ALA A 147 18.72 -12.06 -3.29
N ALA A 148 18.83 -10.78 -2.89
CA ALA A 148 20.04 -10.00 -3.05
C ALA A 148 21.14 -10.42 -2.04
N PRO A 149 22.42 -10.53 -2.45
CA PRO A 149 23.52 -10.67 -1.49
C PRO A 149 23.58 -9.44 -0.57
N ALA A 150 23.96 -9.65 0.69
CA ALA A 150 23.89 -8.68 1.80
C ALA A 150 24.51 -7.28 1.54
N GLU A 151 25.27 -7.11 0.47
CA GLU A 151 25.99 -5.89 0.09
C GLU A 151 25.10 -4.84 -0.64
N ALA A 152 23.99 -5.26 -1.26
CA ALA A 152 23.04 -4.33 -1.90
C ALA A 152 22.12 -3.59 -0.90
N LEU A 153 22.20 -3.94 0.38
CA LEU A 153 21.33 -3.44 1.45
C LEU A 153 21.98 -2.35 2.32
N ALA A 154 23.21 -1.95 2.01
CA ALA A 154 23.79 -0.77 2.64
C ALA A 154 22.92 0.45 2.33
N PRO A 155 22.68 1.37 3.29
CA PRO A 155 22.09 2.66 2.95
C PRO A 155 22.94 3.31 1.84
N PRO A 156 22.37 4.18 0.97
CA PRO A 156 23.19 4.98 0.07
C PRO A 156 24.25 5.64 0.94
N THR A 157 25.48 5.16 0.79
CA THR A 157 26.58 5.58 1.64
C THR A 157 26.73 7.04 1.30
N GLU A 158 26.47 7.93 2.28
CA GLU A 158 26.79 9.35 2.13
C GLU A 158 28.19 9.39 1.53
N ALA A 159 28.29 10.02 0.36
CA ALA A 159 29.48 10.05 -0.45
C ALA A 159 30.67 10.36 0.46
N ARG A 160 31.49 9.35 0.73
CA ARG A 160 32.69 9.50 1.52
C ARG A 160 33.56 10.44 0.70
N ALA A 161 33.63 11.69 1.15
CA ALA A 161 34.45 12.72 0.54
C ALA A 161 35.84 12.13 0.26
N PRO A 162 36.42 12.35 -0.93
CA PRO A 162 37.74 11.81 -1.23
C PRO A 162 38.71 12.33 -0.17
N ALA A 163 39.38 11.40 0.51
CA ALA A 163 40.47 11.71 1.41
C ALA A 163 41.48 12.54 0.63
N ALA A 164 41.58 13.82 0.99
CA ALA A 164 42.54 14.73 0.40
C ALA A 164 43.95 14.15 0.57
N ALA A 165 44.63 14.04 -0.56
CA ALA A 165 46.01 13.61 -0.67
C ALA A 165 46.93 14.45 0.23
N ALA A 166 47.91 13.76 0.82
CA ALA A 166 49.03 14.34 1.55
C ALA A 166 49.82 15.37 0.71
N PRO A 167 50.63 16.20 1.38
CA PRO A 167 51.97 16.46 0.87
C PRO A 167 53.05 16.16 1.91
N LEU A 168 53.87 15.17 1.55
CA LEU A 168 55.35 15.14 1.59
C LEU A 168 56.06 15.97 2.66
N GLU A 169 56.72 15.26 3.58
CA GLU A 169 57.82 15.83 4.37
C GLU A 169 59.01 16.18 3.46
N PRO A 170 59.69 17.32 3.67
CA PRO A 170 61.01 17.54 3.09
C PRO A 170 62.07 16.95 4.02
N ASN A 171 62.89 16.07 3.45
CA ASN A 171 64.15 15.60 4.02
C ASN A 171 65.22 16.67 3.75
N GLY A 172 65.86 17.20 4.78
CA GLY A 172 66.94 18.20 4.69
C GLY A 172 67.14 19.00 5.97
#